data_AF-A0A535I1E3-F1
#
_entry.id   AF-A0A535I1E3-F1
#
_cell.length_a   1.000
_cell.length_b   1.000
_cell.length_c   1.000
_cell.angle_alpha   90.00
_cell.angle_beta   90.00
_cell.angle_gamma   90.00
#
_symmetry.space_group_name_H-M   'P 1'
#
loop_
_entity.id
_entity.type
_entity.pdbx_description
1 polymer ?
#
loop_
_entity_poly.entity_id
_entity_poly.type
_entity_poly.pdbx_seq_one_letter_code
_entity_poly.pdbx_strand_id
1 'polypeptide(L)'
;MEVLRPKPLDTHPGDELVSWAREQLGIAREILDNPGGGLLFATQTIGQIRAAVHERDAERWKELARLLDQAEDAAVHREFSAARGLLDEAAGKL
;
A
#
# COMPACT_ATOMS: atom_id res chain seq x y z
N MET A 1 19.17 -1.32 34.90
CA MET A 1 18.94 -1.83 33.53
C MET A 1 17.78 -1.03 32.98
N GLU A 2 18.03 -0.12 32.05
CA GLU A 2 16.98 0.73 31.48
C GLU A 2 16.24 -0.09 30.40
N VAL A 3 14.98 -0.44 30.67
CA VAL A 3 14.17 -1.20 29.72
C VAL A 3 13.63 -0.21 28.69
N LEU A 4 14.18 -0.28 27.47
CA LEU A 4 13.65 0.47 26.32
C LEU A 4 12.23 0.00 26.05
N ARG A 5 11.26 0.90 26.20
CA ARG A 5 9.87 0.65 25.82
C ARG A 5 9.76 0.57 24.29
N PRO A 6 8.77 -0.15 23.75
CA PRO A 6 8.48 -0.09 22.33
C PRO A 6 8.37 1.37 21.88
N LYS A 7 8.99 1.69 20.74
CA LYS A 7 8.84 3.00 20.12
C LYS A 7 7.33 3.26 19.98
N PRO A 8 6.82 4.45 20.38
CA PRO A 8 5.44 4.80 20.12
C PRO A 8 5.13 4.53 18.64
N LEU A 9 4.00 3.87 18.38
CA LEU A 9 3.53 3.70 17.01
C LEU A 9 3.39 5.10 16.42
N ASP A 10 4.22 5.39 15.44
CA ASP A 10 4.12 6.61 14.66
C ASP A 10 2.89 6.43 13.78
N THR A 11 1.76 6.97 14.22
CA THR A 11 0.47 6.70 13.58
C THR A 11 0.23 7.55 12.35
N HIS A 12 1.17 8.46 12.00
CA HIS A 12 1.07 9.47 10.96
C HIS A 12 -0.27 10.26 11.04
N PRO A 13 -0.31 11.55 11.44
CA PRO A 13 -1.53 12.34 11.33
C PRO A 13 -2.17 12.18 9.94
N GLY A 14 -3.50 12.27 9.83
CA GLY A 14 -4.24 11.77 8.65
C GLY A 14 -3.73 12.30 7.30
N ASP A 15 -3.16 13.49 7.26
CA ASP A 15 -2.55 14.10 6.06
C ASP A 15 -1.19 13.47 5.69
N GLU A 16 -0.43 12.98 6.67
CA GLU A 16 0.79 12.20 6.45
C GLU A 16 0.46 10.80 5.89
N LEU A 17 -0.65 10.18 6.31
CA LEU A 17 -1.06 8.85 5.80
C LEU A 17 -1.33 8.90 4.28
N VAL A 18 -2.06 9.89 3.81
CA VAL A 18 -2.39 10.04 2.38
C VAL A 18 -1.15 10.30 1.55
N SER A 19 -0.29 11.21 2.02
CA SER A 19 0.96 11.56 1.33
C SER A 19 1.91 10.35 1.24
N TRP A 20 2.11 9.66 2.37
CA TRP A 20 2.88 8.43 2.44
C TRP A 20 2.32 7.35 1.51
N ALA A 21 1.00 7.09 1.57
CA ALA A 21 0.36 6.07 0.75
C ALA A 21 0.54 6.36 -0.75
N ARG A 22 0.42 7.62 -1.18
CA ARG A 22 0.65 8.01 -2.57
C ARG A 22 2.09 7.75 -3.03
N GLU A 23 3.08 8.12 -2.21
CA GLU A 23 4.49 7.83 -2.51
C GLU A 23 4.75 6.33 -2.61
N GLN A 24 4.22 5.55 -1.67
CA GLN A 24 4.38 4.10 -1.66
C GLN A 24 3.69 3.41 -2.84
N LEU A 25 2.51 3.87 -3.26
CA LEU A 25 1.86 3.39 -4.49
C LEU A 25 2.70 3.69 -5.73
N GLY A 26 3.33 4.87 -5.79
CA GLY A 26 4.25 5.22 -6.87
C GLY A 26 5.42 4.22 -6.98
N ILE A 27 6.07 3.92 -5.86
CA ILE A 27 7.17 2.94 -5.80
C ILE A 27 6.69 1.54 -6.20
N ALA A 28 5.56 1.08 -5.67
CA ALA A 28 5.03 -0.23 -6.02
C ALA A 28 4.71 -0.33 -7.52
N ARG A 29 4.12 0.72 -8.10
CA ARG A 29 3.82 0.81 -9.52
C ARG A 29 5.09 0.77 -10.38
N GLU A 30 6.12 1.54 -10.03
CA GLU A 30 7.43 1.53 -10.72
C GLU A 30 8.08 0.16 -10.69
N ILE A 31 8.01 -0.55 -9.56
CA ILE A 31 8.51 -1.92 -9.46
C ILE A 31 7.76 -2.85 -10.42
N LEU A 32 6.43 -2.71 -10.55
CA LEU A 32 5.65 -3.56 -11.46
C LEU A 32 5.96 -3.32 -12.95
N ASP A 33 6.60 -2.21 -13.32
CA ASP A 33 7.12 -1.99 -14.68
C ASP A 33 8.35 -2.87 -14.99
N ASN A 34 9.13 -3.24 -13.96
CA ASN A 34 10.25 -4.18 -14.08
C ASN A 34 10.40 -5.03 -12.80
N PRO A 35 9.52 -6.02 -12.58
CA PRO A 35 9.31 -6.62 -11.26
C PRO A 35 10.51 -7.39 -10.73
N GLY A 36 11.29 -8.08 -11.58
CA GLY A 36 12.52 -8.78 -11.19
C GLY A 36 12.47 -9.45 -9.81
N GLY A 37 13.48 -9.18 -8.98
CA GLY A 37 13.47 -9.53 -7.55
C GLY A 37 12.71 -8.53 -6.65
N GLY A 38 12.25 -7.42 -7.22
CA GLY A 38 11.50 -6.37 -6.54
C GLY A 38 10.03 -6.72 -6.27
N LEU A 39 9.46 -7.72 -6.95
CA LEU A 39 8.03 -8.05 -6.88
C LEU A 39 7.52 -8.25 -5.43
N LEU A 40 8.31 -8.92 -4.58
CA LEU A 40 7.96 -9.12 -3.18
C LEU A 40 7.80 -7.79 -2.43
N PHE A 41 8.65 -6.81 -2.72
CA PHE A 41 8.55 -5.48 -2.11
C PHE A 41 7.28 -4.78 -2.57
N ALA A 42 6.95 -4.83 -3.86
CA ALA A 42 5.71 -4.23 -4.36
C ALA A 42 4.46 -4.80 -3.67
N THR A 43 4.36 -6.13 -3.56
CA THR A 43 3.18 -6.76 -2.92
C THR A 43 3.13 -6.45 -1.42
N GLN A 44 4.27 -6.48 -0.72
CA GLN A 44 4.34 -6.08 0.69
C GLN A 44 3.94 -4.62 0.91
N THR A 45 4.41 -3.71 0.06
CA THR A 45 4.04 -2.29 0.11
C THR A 45 2.54 -2.11 -0.08
N ILE A 46 1.93 -2.77 -1.07
CA ILE A 46 0.47 -2.72 -1.29
C ILE A 46 -0.28 -3.22 -0.03
N GLY A 47 0.15 -4.34 0.54
CA GLY A 47 -0.44 -4.90 1.77
C GLY A 47 -0.30 -3.97 2.98
N GLN A 48 0.84 -3.29 3.13
CA GLN A 48 1.09 -2.31 4.20
C GLN A 48 0.17 -1.10 4.09
N ILE A 49 -0.02 -0.55 2.88
CA ILE A 49 -0.93 0.57 2.67
C ILE A 49 -2.36 0.15 3.01
N ARG A 50 -2.79 -1.04 2.55
CA ARG A 50 -4.12 -1.57 2.86
C ARG A 50 -4.35 -1.69 4.36
N ALA A 51 -3.38 -2.24 5.10
CA ALA A 51 -3.46 -2.35 6.55
C ALA A 51 -3.56 -0.97 7.22
N ALA A 52 -2.68 -0.04 6.84
CA ALA A 52 -2.66 1.31 7.42
C ALA A 52 -3.97 2.08 7.22
N VAL A 53 -4.55 2.04 6.02
CA VAL A 53 -5.84 2.73 5.77
C VAL A 53 -7.00 2.05 6.49
N HIS A 54 -6.99 0.72 6.57
CA HIS A 54 -8.02 -0.04 7.28
C HIS A 54 -7.98 0.20 8.80
N GLU A 55 -6.79 0.22 9.40
CA GLU A 55 -6.60 0.51 10.83
C GLU A 55 -7.03 1.93 11.19
N ARG A 56 -6.93 2.87 10.25
CA ARG A 56 -7.28 4.27 10.48
C ARG A 56 -8.77 4.54 10.45
N ASP A 57 -9.45 4.07 9.40
CA ASP A 57 -10.89 4.26 9.18
C ASP A 57 -11.39 3.30 8.10
N ALA A 58 -11.74 2.07 8.50
CA ALA A 58 -12.13 1.02 7.58
C ALA A 58 -13.34 1.38 6.69
N GLU A 59 -14.31 2.14 7.20
CA GLU A 59 -15.51 2.48 6.43
C GLU A 59 -15.20 3.54 5.38
N ARG A 60 -14.44 4.58 5.74
CA ARG A 60 -13.98 5.60 4.78
C ARG A 60 -13.14 4.99 3.66
N TRP A 61 -12.26 4.05 3.99
CA TRP A 61 -11.26 3.52 3.06
C TRP A 61 -11.62 2.17 2.44
N LYS A 62 -12.87 1.70 2.60
CA LYS A 62 -13.32 0.40 2.12
C LYS A 62 -13.05 0.14 0.64
N GLU A 63 -13.33 1.13 -0.21
CA GLU A 63 -13.13 1.00 -1.65
C GLU A 63 -11.63 0.94 -2.00
N LEU A 64 -10.82 1.80 -1.37
CA LEU A 64 -9.36 1.78 -1.54
C LEU A 64 -8.78 0.44 -1.10
N ALA A 65 -9.15 -0.06 0.08
CA ALA A 65 -8.68 -1.35 0.59
C ALA A 65 -9.03 -2.51 -0.35
N ARG A 66 -10.21 -2.48 -0.99
CA ARG A 66 -10.62 -3.45 -2.01
C ARG A 66 -9.75 -3.37 -3.27
N LEU A 67 -9.45 -2.17 -3.76
CA LEU A 67 -8.58 -1.99 -4.93
C LEU A 67 -7.16 -2.50 -4.66
N LEU A 68 -6.63 -2.23 -3.46
CA LEU A 68 -5.30 -2.70 -3.06
C LEU A 68 -5.24 -4.22 -2.91
N ASP A 69 -6.26 -4.86 -2.35
CA ASP A 69 -6.37 -6.33 -2.29
C ASP A 69 -6.34 -6.96 -3.69
N GLN A 70 -7.12 -6.41 -4.63
CA GLN A 70 -7.13 -6.88 -6.02
C GLN A 70 -5.79 -6.63 -6.72
N ALA A 71 -5.13 -5.49 -6.46
CA ALA A 71 -3.84 -5.16 -7.05
C ALA A 71 -2.74 -6.11 -6.55
N GLU A 72 -2.75 -6.43 -5.25
CA GLU A 72 -1.84 -7.40 -4.64
C GLU A 72 -2.02 -8.79 -5.27
N ASP A 73 -3.27 -9.27 -5.37
CA ASP A 73 -3.59 -10.56 -5.97
C ASP A 73 -3.15 -10.64 -7.44
N ALA A 74 -3.46 -9.62 -8.24
CA ALA A 74 -3.02 -9.53 -9.64
C ALA A 74 -1.48 -9.53 -9.75
N ALA A 75 -0.77 -8.80 -8.88
CA ALA A 75 0.69 -8.77 -8.88
C ALA A 75 1.30 -10.14 -8.53
N VAL A 76 0.73 -10.86 -7.56
CA VAL A 76 1.15 -12.24 -7.20
C VAL A 76 0.94 -13.20 -8.37
N HIS A 77 -0.18 -13.07 -9.10
CA HIS A 77 -0.48 -13.86 -10.30
C HIS A 77 0.28 -13.40 -11.56
N ARG A 78 1.15 -12.39 -11.43
CA ARG A 78 1.94 -11.79 -12.52
C ARG A 78 1.09 -11.12 -13.62
N GLU A 79 -0.10 -10.67 -13.26
CA GLU A 79 -0.99 -9.88 -14.11
C GLU A 79 -0.64 -8.37 -14.02
N PHE A 80 0.61 -8.02 -14.35
CA PHE A 80 1.16 -6.69 -14.03
C PHE A 80 0.43 -5.53 -14.71
N SER A 81 -0.19 -5.76 -15.87
CA SER A 81 -1.01 -4.72 -16.50
C SER A 81 -2.28 -4.43 -15.71
N ALA A 82 -2.93 -5.46 -15.17
CA ALA A 82 -4.12 -5.30 -14.34
C ALA A 82 -3.75 -4.68 -12.99
N ALA A 83 -2.68 -5.19 -12.36
CA ALA A 83 -2.17 -4.65 -11.10
C ALA A 83 -1.87 -3.14 -11.20
N ARG A 84 -1.16 -2.69 -12.25
CA ARG A 84 -0.88 -1.26 -12.46
C ARG A 84 -2.15 -0.42 -12.61
N GLY A 85 -3.13 -0.89 -13.38
CA GLY A 85 -4.41 -0.18 -13.53
C GLY A 85 -5.15 -0.02 -12.20
N LEU A 86 -5.13 -1.07 -11.36
CA LEU A 86 -5.72 -1.03 -10.02
C LEU A 86 -4.96 -0.08 -9.07
N LEU A 87 -3.62 -0.01 -9.17
CA LEU A 87 -2.83 0.97 -8.41
C LEU A 87 -3.10 2.41 -8.85
N ASP A 88 -3.24 2.66 -10.15
CA ASP A 88 -3.60 3.99 -10.68
C ASP A 88 -5.00 4.40 -10.21
N GLU A 89 -5.97 3.46 -10.18
CA GLU A 89 -7.31 3.71 -9.64
C GLU A 89 -7.28 3.98 -8.13
N ALA A 90 -6.51 3.18 -7.37
CA ALA A 90 -6.32 3.36 -5.94
C ALA A 90 -5.71 4.73 -5.60
N ALA A 91 -4.73 5.19 -6.38
CA ALA A 91 -4.12 6.51 -6.21
C ALA A 91 -5.12 7.66 -6.40
N GLY A 92 -6.13 7.48 -7.27
CA GLY A 92 -7.23 8.42 -7.44
C GLY A 92 -8.23 8.48 -6.27
N LYS A 93 -8.19 7.51 -5.35
CA LYS A 93 -9.07 7.42 -4.17
C LYS A 93 -8.44 7.94 -2.88
N LEU A 94 -7.13 8.16 -2.88
CA LEU A 94 -6.36 8.76 -1.79
C LEU A 94 -6.49 10.28 -1.79
#